data_AF-A0A7W1E8C8-F1
#
_entry.id   AF-A0A7W1E8C8-F1
#
_cell.length_a   1.000
_cell.length_b   1.000
_cell.length_c   1.000
_cell.angle_alpha   90.00
_cell.angle_beta   90.00
_cell.angle_gamma   90.00
#
_symmetry.space_group_name_H-M   'P 1'
#
loop_
_entity.id
_entity.type
_entity.pdbx_description
1 polymer ?
#
loop_
_entity_poly.entity_id
_entity_poly.type
_entity_poly.pdbx_seq_one_letter_code
_entity_poly.pdbx_strand_id
1 'polypeptide(L)' 'TGSHSRIVKIPYDEAYDEGFEDMPRRVPDISKIRALTGYDPKTSIDEILESVVQSSLADASFPTGVEAEALSAS' A
#
# COMPACT_ATOMS: atom_id res chain seq x y z
N THR A 1 3.73 -14.21 8.42
CA THR A 1 5.17 -14.50 8.24
C THR A 1 5.30 -15.74 7.36
N GLY A 2 6.08 -15.72 6.29
CA GLY A 2 6.12 -16.82 5.31
C GLY A 2 6.63 -16.47 3.91
N SER A 3 7.01 -15.20 3.67
CA SER A 3 7.68 -14.82 2.43
C SER A 3 9.15 -15.25 2.47
N HIS A 4 9.63 -15.87 1.39
CA HIS A 4 11.04 -16.20 1.18
C HIS A 4 11.86 -15.01 0.65
N SER A 5 11.23 -13.83 0.53
CA SER A 5 11.92 -12.63 0.02
C SER A 5 13.00 -12.16 1.00
N ARG A 6 14.18 -11.87 0.45
CA ARG A 6 15.29 -11.28 1.20
C ARG A 6 14.95 -9.83 1.55
N ILE A 7 15.06 -9.46 2.83
CA ILE A 7 14.94 -8.06 3.25
C ILE A 7 16.23 -7.33 2.85
N VAL A 8 16.11 -6.34 1.96
CA VAL A 8 17.21 -5.48 1.53
C VAL A 8 16.94 -4.06 2.03
N LYS A 9 17.96 -3.39 2.56
CA LYS A 9 17.90 -1.98 2.93
C LYS A 9 18.66 -1.19 1.88
N ILE A 10 17.97 -0.34 1.16
CA ILE A 10 18.54 0.60 0.20
C ILE A 10 18.41 2.04 0.74
N PRO A 11 19.30 2.96 0.35
CA PRO A 11 19.13 4.39 0.56
C PRO A 11 17.79 4.91 0.04
N TYR A 12 17.29 6.00 0.63
CA TYR A 12 15.97 6.56 0.29
C TYR A 12 15.91 7.06 -1.17
N ASP A 13 16.99 7.67 -1.64
CA ASP A 13 17.23 8.14 -3.01
C ASP A 13 17.37 7.01 -4.04
N GLU A 14 17.70 5.78 -3.61
CA GLU A 14 17.60 4.59 -4.47
C GLU A 14 16.18 4.00 -4.48
N ALA A 15 15.40 4.21 -3.41
CA ALA A 15 14.03 3.74 -3.29
C ALA A 15 13.01 4.64 -4.01
N TYR A 16 13.33 5.92 -4.19
CA TYR A 16 12.46 6.94 -4.77
C TYR A 16 13.24 7.85 -5.71
N ASP A 17 12.63 8.20 -6.86
CA ASP A 17 13.26 9.05 -7.87
C ASP A 17 13.53 10.48 -7.38
N GLU A 18 14.47 11.17 -8.03
CA GLU A 18 14.82 12.56 -7.76
C GLU A 18 13.58 13.47 -7.90
N GLY A 19 13.27 14.22 -6.84
CA GLY A 19 12.08 15.08 -6.76
C GLY A 19 10.83 14.41 -6.19
N PHE A 20 10.91 13.17 -5.72
CA PHE A 20 9.83 12.56 -4.94
C PHE A 20 9.65 13.26 -3.59
N GLU A 21 8.45 13.79 -3.36
CA GLU A 21 8.06 14.36 -2.08
C GLU A 21 7.02 13.46 -1.39
N ASP A 22 7.43 12.84 -0.27
CA ASP A 22 6.48 12.14 0.59
C ASP A 22 5.70 13.15 1.45
N MET A 23 4.38 12.95 1.54
CA MET A 23 3.53 13.78 2.38
C MET A 23 3.40 13.12 3.75
N PRO A 24 3.98 13.70 4.82
CA PRO A 24 4.13 13.02 6.11
C PRO A 24 2.80 12.67 6.80
N ARG A 25 1.70 13.34 6.43
CA ARG A 25 0.38 13.06 6.98
C ARG A 25 -0.73 13.49 6.03
N ARG A 26 -1.65 12.57 5.73
CA ARG A 26 -2.86 12.86 4.94
C ARG A 26 -4.09 12.54 5.77
N VAL A 27 -4.80 13.58 6.23
CA VAL A 27 -6.10 13.44 6.90
C VAL A 27 -7.09 14.36 6.21
N PRO A 28 -7.96 13.83 5.33
CA PRO A 28 -8.91 14.65 4.61
C PRO A 28 -10.01 15.19 5.55
N ASP A 29 -10.46 16.41 5.29
CA ASP A 29 -11.70 16.92 5.88
C ASP A 29 -12.91 16.33 5.14
N ILE A 30 -13.77 15.63 5.88
CA ILE A 30 -14.97 14.98 5.36
C ILE A 30 -16.26 15.73 5.72
N SER A 31 -16.16 16.95 6.26
CA SER A 31 -17.31 17.74 6.71
C SER A 31 -18.33 17.98 5.60
N LYS A 32 -17.86 18.26 4.36
CA LYS A 32 -18.74 18.51 3.21
C LYS A 32 -19.59 17.29 2.82
N ILE A 33 -18.98 16.11 2.72
CA ILE A 33 -19.72 14.90 2.35
C ILE A 33 -20.67 14.47 3.49
N ARG A 34 -20.22 14.60 4.75
CA ARG A 34 -21.07 14.32 5.92
C ARG A 34 -22.30 15.23 5.95
N ALA A 35 -22.15 16.53 5.69
CA ALA A 35 -23.27 17.46 5.67
C ALA A 35 -24.27 17.19 4.53
N LEU A 36 -23.78 16.77 3.35
CA LEU A 36 -24.61 16.57 2.17
C LEU A 36 -25.30 15.21 2.11
N THR A 37 -24.67 14.16 2.64
CA THR A 37 -25.16 12.79 2.49
C THR A 37 -25.34 12.04 3.81
N GLY A 38 -24.89 12.61 4.93
CA GLY A 38 -24.83 11.91 6.21
C GLY A 38 -23.72 10.86 6.28
N TYR A 39 -22.77 10.86 5.33
CA TYR A 39 -21.71 9.87 5.28
C TYR A 39 -20.81 9.91 6.53
N ASP A 40 -20.56 8.73 7.06
CA ASP A 40 -19.64 8.50 8.18
C ASP A 40 -18.91 7.17 7.97
N PRO A 41 -17.57 7.13 7.98
CA PRO A 41 -16.81 5.89 7.84
C PRO A 41 -16.99 5.02 9.09
N LYS A 42 -17.50 3.80 8.89
CA LYS A 42 -17.79 2.86 9.97
C LYS A 42 -16.76 1.74 10.12
N THR A 43 -15.95 1.53 9.08
CA THR A 43 -14.95 0.46 9.04
C THR A 43 -13.64 0.98 9.61
N SER A 44 -13.11 0.28 10.60
CA SER A 44 -11.83 0.64 11.21
C SER A 44 -10.64 0.27 10.31
N ILE A 45 -9.47 0.82 10.59
CA ILE A 45 -8.24 0.46 9.86
C ILE A 45 -7.96 -1.05 10.00
N ASP A 46 -8.14 -1.60 11.20
CA ASP A 46 -7.88 -3.01 11.48
C ASP A 46 -8.82 -3.92 10.68
N GLU A 47 -10.11 -3.59 10.61
CA GLU A 47 -11.09 -4.32 9.81
C GLU A 47 -10.77 -4.28 8.30
N ILE A 48 -10.30 -3.12 7.80
CA ILE A 48 -9.87 -2.98 6.40
C ILE A 48 -8.65 -3.88 6.15
N LEU A 49 -7.64 -3.85 7.04
CA LEU A 49 -6.44 -4.67 6.90
C LEU A 49 -6.77 -6.16 6.88
N GLU A 50 -7.61 -6.63 7.81
CA GLU A 50 -8.06 -8.02 7.85
C GLU A 50 -8.79 -8.42 6.56
N SER A 51 -9.70 -7.57 6.07
CA SER A 51 -10.45 -7.81 4.84
C SER A 51 -9.53 -7.90 3.61
N VAL A 52 -8.57 -6.98 3.48
CA VAL A 52 -7.63 -6.96 2.36
C VAL A 52 -6.70 -8.17 2.41
N VAL A 53 -6.15 -8.51 3.59
CA VAL A 53 -5.28 -9.69 3.75
C VAL A 53 -6.04 -10.96 3.39
N GLN A 54 -7.28 -11.12 3.86
CA GLN A 54 -8.10 -12.27 3.52
C GLN A 54 -8.37 -12.34 2.00
N SER A 55 -8.65 -11.21 1.35
CA SER A 55 -8.85 -11.16 -0.09
C SER A 55 -7.58 -11.56 -0.86
N SER A 56 -6.41 -11.03 -0.47
CA SER A 56 -5.13 -11.35 -1.12
C SER A 56 -4.72 -12.81 -0.92
N LEU A 57 -5.14 -13.46 0.17
CA LEU A 57 -4.88 -14.89 0.38
C LEU A 57 -5.81 -15.79 -0.43
N ALA A 58 -7.03 -15.32 -0.72
CA ALA A 58 -7.99 -16.03 -1.57
C ALA A 58 -7.65 -15.90 -3.07
N ASP A 59 -6.99 -14.80 -3.45
CA ASP A 59 -6.56 -14.53 -4.81
C ASP A 59 -5.14 -15.06 -5.06
N ALA A 60 -5.05 -16.24 -5.67
CA ALA A 60 -3.79 -16.88 -6.04
C ALA A 60 -2.98 -16.12 -7.12
N SER A 61 -3.50 -15.00 -7.65
CA SER A 61 -2.81 -14.14 -8.61
C SER A 61 -1.93 -13.07 -7.95
N PHE A 62 -2.00 -12.87 -6.63
CA PHE A 62 -1.06 -12.02 -5.93
C PHE A 62 0.34 -12.66 -5.99
N PRO A 63 1.33 -12.02 -6.63
CA PRO A 63 2.68 -12.59 -6.71
C PRO A 63 3.25 -12.67 -5.31
N THR A 64 3.36 -13.90 -4.80
CA THR A 64 4.09 -14.22 -3.58
C THR A 64 5.59 -14.09 -3.88
N GLY A 65 6.08 -12.85 -3.84
CA GLY A 65 7.49 -12.54 -4.09
C GLY A 65 7.73 -12.07 -5.52
N VAL A 66 8.20 -10.83 -5.61
CA VAL A 66 8.67 -10.12 -6.81
C VAL A 66 9.61 -10.94 -7.70
N GLU A 67 9.11 -11.40 -8.85
CA GLU A 67 9.93 -11.52 -10.06
C GLU A 67 10.01 -10.14 -10.72
N ALA A 68 11.04 -9.38 -10.38
CA ALA A 68 11.34 -8.09 -11.02
C ALA A 68 12.83 -7.98 -11.32
N GLU A 69 13.36 -8.93 -12.11
CA GLU A 69 14.62 -8.75 -12.82
C GLU A 69 14.47 -9.30 -14.25
N ALA A 70 14.07 -8.43 -15.18
CA ALA A 70 14.44 -8.54 -16.58
C ALA A 70 14.09 -7.24 -17.32
N LEU A 71 14.95 -6.22 -17.25
CA LEU A 71 15.18 -5.23 -18.33
C LEU A 71 16.19 -4.16 -17.89
N SER A 72 17.49 -4.47 -18.02
CA SER A 72 18.55 -3.49 -18.32
C SER A 72 19.91 -4.21 -18.35
N ALA A 73 20.18 -4.93 -19.43
CA ALA A 73 21.54 -5.21 -19.86
C ALA A 73 21.61 -4.97 -21.37
N SER A 74 22.04 -3.77 -21.74
CA SER A 74 22.76 -3.49 -22.98
C SER A 74 23.99 -2.68 -22.65
#